data_AF-F0BAJ8-F1
#
_entry.id   AF-F0BAJ8-F1
#
_cell.length_a   1.000
_cell.length_b   1.000
_cell.length_c   1.000
_cell.angle_alpha   90.00
_cell.angle_beta   90.00
_cell.angle_gamma   90.00
#
_symmetry.space_group_name_H-M   'P 1'
#
loop_
_entity.id
_entity.type
_entity.pdbx_description
1 polymer ?
#
loop_
_entity_poly.entity_id
_entity_poly.type
_entity_poly.pdbx_seq_one_letter_code
_entity_poly.pdbx_strand_id
1 'polypeptide(L)'
;MTLAHDQPMPTTVAQLASLLCDHYGLTTLPAVRQLLEHRPTLLDDLGAVTQHHLHLARRHRPRALNQDVLFVEASVRMSSGGDEAQWVDYRPQAWRPYVRTLHLHTLDSDHHSMLSAAHSATLCALLHQASAQVALRDASIASANDGVAEYA
;
A
#
# COMPACT_ATOMS: atom_id res chain seq x y z
N MET A 1 -20.64 4.77 10.05
CA MET A 1 -21.00 5.77 11.08
C MET A 1 -20.01 6.91 10.92
N THR A 2 -20.46 8.14 10.66
CA THR A 2 -19.57 9.27 10.31
C THR A 2 -18.99 9.89 11.59
N LEU A 3 -17.69 10.23 11.61
CA LEU A 3 -17.11 11.02 12.71
C LEU A 3 -17.84 12.37 12.78
N ALA A 4 -18.24 12.80 13.98
CA ALA A 4 -18.95 14.07 14.16
C ALA A 4 -18.01 15.25 13.85
N HIS A 5 -18.54 16.26 13.16
CA HIS A 5 -17.75 17.40 12.66
C HIS A 5 -17.05 18.20 13.79
N ASP A 6 -17.63 18.20 14.99
CA ASP A 6 -17.13 18.93 16.16
C ASP A 6 -16.32 18.05 17.15
N GLN A 7 -15.95 16.83 16.77
CA GLN A 7 -15.18 15.97 17.64
C GLN A 7 -13.74 16.51 17.77
N PRO A 8 -13.23 16.76 18.99
CA PRO A 8 -11.89 17.30 19.16
C PRO A 8 -10.86 16.33 18.59
N MET A 9 -9.96 16.86 17.75
CA MET A 9 -8.89 16.06 17.15
C MET A 9 -8.04 15.41 18.24
N PRO A 10 -7.78 14.09 18.15
CA PRO A 10 -6.97 13.39 19.13
C PRO A 10 -5.56 13.98 19.12
N THR A 11 -5.10 14.42 20.29
CA THR A 11 -3.78 15.05 20.47
C THR A 11 -2.71 14.04 20.90
N THR A 12 -3.13 12.82 21.22
CA THR A 12 -2.26 11.70 21.58
C THR A 12 -2.64 10.46 20.77
N VAL A 13 -1.70 9.53 20.60
CA VAL A 13 -1.96 8.27 19.87
C VAL A 13 -2.93 7.37 20.62
N ALA A 14 -2.95 7.40 21.96
CA ALA A 14 -3.97 6.70 22.73
C ALA A 14 -5.37 7.24 22.43
N GLN A 15 -5.54 8.56 22.36
CA GLN A 15 -6.81 9.19 21.98
C GLN A 15 -7.20 8.85 20.53
N LEU A 16 -6.23 8.81 19.61
CA LEU A 16 -6.48 8.42 18.22
C LEU A 16 -6.87 6.94 18.10
N ALA A 17 -6.18 6.05 18.81
CA ALA A 17 -6.49 4.63 18.83
C ALA A 17 -7.89 4.37 19.39
N SER A 18 -8.27 5.05 20.48
CA SER A 18 -9.62 4.95 21.06
C SER A 18 -10.68 5.45 20.07
N LEU A 19 -10.44 6.61 19.44
CA LEU A 19 -11.33 7.17 18.42
C LEU A 19 -11.58 6.20 17.25
N LEU A 20 -10.51 5.59 16.73
CA LEU A 20 -10.60 4.63 15.64
C LEU A 20 -11.30 3.34 16.08
N CYS A 21 -10.99 2.84 17.28
CA CYS A 21 -11.67 1.66 17.82
C CYS A 21 -13.18 1.86 17.94
N ASP A 22 -13.61 3.04 18.40
CA ASP A 22 -15.03 3.38 18.49
C ASP A 22 -15.65 3.55 17.10
N HIS A 23 -14.98 4.25 16.18
CA HIS A 23 -15.45 4.49 14.82
C HIS A 23 -15.69 3.20 14.02
N TYR A 24 -14.75 2.27 14.14
CA TYR A 24 -14.83 0.95 13.49
C TYR A 24 -15.59 -0.08 14.33
N GLY A 25 -16.11 0.30 15.51
CA GLY A 25 -16.84 -0.58 16.41
C GLY A 25 -16.01 -1.79 16.87
N LEU A 26 -14.67 -1.70 16.87
CA LEU A 26 -13.78 -2.84 17.10
C LEU A 26 -14.03 -3.48 18.46
N THR A 27 -14.27 -2.67 19.49
CA THR A 27 -14.57 -3.13 20.85
C THR A 27 -15.94 -3.80 21.00
N THR A 28 -16.81 -3.69 20.01
CA THR A 28 -18.11 -4.38 19.97
C THR A 28 -18.01 -5.79 19.37
N LEU A 29 -16.91 -6.10 18.67
CA LEU A 29 -16.67 -7.41 18.09
C LEU A 29 -16.26 -8.42 19.18
N PRO A 30 -16.99 -9.53 19.37
CA PRO A 30 -16.68 -10.50 20.43
C PRO A 30 -15.24 -11.04 20.37
N ALA A 31 -14.74 -11.29 19.16
CA ALA A 31 -13.37 -11.76 18.95
C ALA A 31 -12.32 -10.74 19.41
N VAL A 32 -12.56 -9.45 19.17
CA VAL A 32 -11.64 -8.38 19.62
C VAL A 32 -11.68 -8.26 21.14
N ARG A 33 -12.86 -8.34 21.76
CA ARG A 33 -12.97 -8.34 23.23
C ARG A 33 -12.20 -9.49 23.87
N GLN A 34 -12.39 -10.71 23.36
CA GLN A 34 -11.64 -11.87 23.82
C GLN A 34 -10.13 -11.67 23.62
N LEU A 35 -9.71 -11.13 22.49
CA LEU A 35 -8.31 -10.84 22.22
C LEU A 35 -7.72 -9.83 23.23
N LEU A 36 -8.49 -8.80 23.59
CA LEU A 36 -8.10 -7.80 24.58
C LEU A 36 -8.07 -8.36 26.01
N GLU A 37 -8.96 -9.29 26.35
CA GLU A 37 -8.91 -10.01 27.64
C GLU A 37 -7.62 -10.84 27.77
N HIS A 38 -7.19 -11.49 26.69
CA HIS A 38 -5.95 -12.27 26.67
C HIS A 38 -4.68 -11.42 26.51
N ARG A 39 -4.79 -10.24 25.89
CA ARG A 39 -3.69 -9.30 25.68
C ARG A 39 -4.16 -7.85 25.91
N PRO A 40 -4.18 -7.39 27.16
CA PRO A 40 -4.66 -6.06 27.51
C PRO A 40 -3.88 -4.91 26.86
N THR A 41 -2.60 -5.13 26.54
CA THR A 41 -1.71 -4.14 25.90
C THR A 41 -1.86 -4.06 24.38
N LEU A 42 -2.73 -4.85 23.76
CA LEU A 42 -2.79 -4.98 22.30
C LEU A 42 -2.97 -3.63 21.58
N LEU A 43 -3.84 -2.76 22.09
CA LEU A 43 -4.09 -1.46 21.46
C LEU A 43 -2.87 -0.54 21.58
N ASP A 44 -2.17 -0.56 22.72
CA ASP A 44 -0.93 0.18 22.92
C ASP A 44 0.19 -0.36 22.02
N ASP A 45 0.30 -1.69 21.90
CA ASP A 45 1.25 -2.36 21.02
C ASP A 45 1.00 -1.99 19.55
N LEU A 46 -0.26 -1.99 19.10
CA LEU A 46 -0.66 -1.54 17.76
C LEU A 46 -0.35 -0.05 17.54
N GLY A 47 -0.60 0.79 18.55
CA GLY A 47 -0.25 2.19 18.53
C GLY A 47 1.25 2.42 18.38
N ALA A 48 2.07 1.70 19.16
CA ALA A 48 3.53 1.76 19.10
C ALA A 48 4.08 1.30 17.74
N VAL A 49 3.54 0.21 17.19
CA VAL A 49 3.90 -0.28 15.84
C VAL A 49 3.52 0.75 14.77
N THR A 50 2.34 1.35 14.87
CA THR A 50 1.88 2.38 13.92
C THR A 50 2.79 3.60 13.96
N GLN A 51 3.10 4.13 15.16
CA GLN A 51 4.05 5.23 15.33
C GLN A 51 5.42 4.91 14.75
N HIS A 52 5.92 3.70 15.01
CA HIS A 52 7.21 3.26 14.49
C HIS A 52 7.25 3.30 12.95
N HIS A 53 6.23 2.73 12.29
CA HIS A 53 6.13 2.75 10.81
C HIS A 53 6.01 4.17 10.26
N LEU A 54 5.22 5.05 10.87
CA LEU A 54 5.12 6.46 10.47
C LEU A 54 6.46 7.17 10.58
N HIS A 55 7.23 6.88 11.63
CA HIS A 55 8.56 7.46 11.82
C HIS A 55 9.56 7.00 10.75
N LEU A 56 9.51 5.71 10.37
CA LEU A 56 10.29 5.18 9.25
C LEU A 56 9.88 5.84 7.93
N ALA A 57 8.58 5.89 7.64
CA ALA A 57 8.05 6.47 6.41
C ALA A 57 8.45 7.94 6.25
N ARG A 58 8.34 8.75 7.32
CA ARG A 58 8.72 10.17 7.31
C ARG A 58 10.18 10.43 6.92
N ARG A 59 11.07 9.51 7.30
CA ARG A 59 12.51 9.61 7.05
C ARG A 59 12.95 8.91 5.78
N HIS A 60 12.06 8.16 5.14
CA HIS A 60 12.40 7.41 3.95
C HIS A 60 12.74 8.37 2.79
N ARG A 61 13.83 8.05 2.10
CA ARG A 61 14.26 8.72 0.86
C ARG A 61 14.50 7.61 -0.15
N PRO A 62 13.55 7.36 -1.08
CA PRO A 62 13.69 6.29 -2.04
C PRO A 62 14.91 6.57 -2.93
N ARG A 63 15.70 5.53 -3.17
CA ARG A 63 16.72 5.55 -4.21
C ARG A 63 16.08 5.10 -5.51
N ALA A 64 16.62 5.55 -6.64
CA ALA A 64 16.16 5.06 -7.93
C ALA A 64 16.37 3.54 -8.03
N LEU A 65 15.28 2.85 -8.29
CA LEU A 65 15.20 1.43 -8.62
C LEU A 65 15.23 1.35 -10.14
N ASN A 66 16.29 0.78 -10.72
CA ASN A 66 16.33 0.52 -12.17
C ASN A 66 15.48 -0.72 -12.53
N GLN A 67 14.22 -0.73 -12.10
CA GLN A 67 13.29 -1.84 -12.23
C GLN A 67 11.98 -1.37 -12.88
N ASP A 68 11.34 -2.26 -13.63
CA ASP A 68 9.98 -2.04 -14.09
C ASP A 68 9.02 -2.32 -12.94
N VAL A 69 8.04 -1.44 -12.74
CA VAL A 69 7.09 -1.51 -11.64
C VAL A 69 5.67 -1.58 -12.18
N LEU A 70 4.94 -2.61 -11.74
CA LEU A 70 3.49 -2.69 -11.86
C LEU A 70 2.86 -1.99 -10.65
N PHE A 71 2.14 -0.90 -10.90
CA PHE A 71 1.39 -0.15 -9.90
C PHE A 71 -0.10 -0.39 -10.12
N VAL A 72 -0.79 -0.91 -9.11
CA VAL A 72 -2.25 -1.06 -9.12
C VAL A 72 -2.87 0.03 -8.25
N GLU A 73 -3.64 0.93 -8.87
CA GLU A 73 -4.34 2.02 -8.20
C GLU A 73 -5.81 1.64 -7.93
N ALA A 74 -6.24 1.80 -6.68
CA ALA A 74 -7.65 1.73 -6.30
C ALA A 74 -8.39 2.96 -6.83
N SER A 75 -9.45 2.78 -7.63
CA SER A 75 -10.24 3.86 -8.21
C SER A 75 -11.04 4.63 -7.16
N VAL A 76 -11.48 3.94 -6.09
CA VAL A 76 -12.32 4.49 -5.04
C VAL A 76 -11.42 5.09 -3.96
N ARG A 77 -11.32 6.42 -3.98
CA ARG A 77 -10.58 7.16 -2.96
C ARG A 77 -11.43 7.33 -1.71
N MET A 78 -10.87 6.96 -0.56
CA MET A 78 -11.45 7.38 0.71
C MET A 78 -11.21 8.89 0.86
N SER A 79 -12.28 9.69 0.81
CA SER A 79 -12.17 11.11 1.08
C SER A 79 -11.94 11.32 2.57
N SER A 80 -10.72 11.73 2.90
CA SER A 80 -10.23 12.00 4.25
C SER A 80 -10.66 13.37 4.79
N GLY A 81 -11.33 14.18 3.96
CA GLY A 81 -11.86 15.50 4.34
C GLY A 81 -10.81 16.61 4.52
N GLY A 82 -9.51 16.30 4.39
CA GLY A 82 -8.40 17.26 4.44
C GLY A 82 -7.61 17.33 3.13
N ASP A 83 -6.76 18.35 3.00
CA ASP A 83 -5.83 18.50 1.87
C ASP A 83 -4.62 17.54 2.02
N GLU A 84 -4.88 16.24 1.84
CA GLU A 84 -3.89 15.17 2.04
C GLU A 84 -2.69 15.29 1.10
N ALA A 85 -2.87 15.97 -0.04
CA ALA A 85 -1.82 16.22 -1.02
C ALA A 85 -0.65 17.05 -0.46
N GLN A 86 -0.87 17.79 0.64
CA GLN A 86 0.19 18.56 1.30
C GLN A 86 1.18 17.67 2.07
N TRP A 87 0.75 16.48 2.50
CA TRP A 87 1.55 15.61 3.38
C TRP A 87 2.05 14.35 2.67
N VAL A 88 1.28 13.83 1.71
CA VAL A 88 1.62 12.61 0.95
C VAL A 88 1.18 12.77 -0.50
N ASP A 89 2.12 12.61 -1.45
CA ASP A 89 1.78 12.55 -2.87
C ASP A 89 1.34 11.13 -3.24
N TYR A 90 0.03 10.89 -3.25
CA TYR A 90 -0.57 9.60 -3.57
C TYR A 90 -0.60 9.28 -5.07
N ARG A 91 -0.16 10.21 -5.93
CA ARG A 91 -0.22 10.00 -7.38
C ARG A 91 0.79 8.93 -7.78
N PRO A 92 0.37 7.89 -8.55
CA PRO A 92 1.31 6.89 -9.05
C PRO A 92 2.49 7.51 -9.81
N GLN A 93 2.27 8.66 -10.46
CA GLN A 93 3.29 9.37 -11.22
C GLN A 93 4.46 9.87 -10.37
N ALA A 94 4.29 10.04 -9.05
CA ALA A 94 5.37 10.40 -8.13
C ALA A 94 6.50 9.35 -8.10
N TRP A 95 6.22 8.11 -8.51
CA TRP A 95 7.21 7.04 -8.61
C TRP A 95 8.10 7.11 -9.85
N ARG A 96 7.70 7.84 -10.90
CA ARG A 96 8.43 7.87 -12.18
C ARG A 96 9.92 8.20 -12.07
N PRO A 97 10.38 9.15 -11.23
CA PRO A 97 11.80 9.43 -11.08
C PRO A 97 12.61 8.28 -10.45
N TYR A 98 11.94 7.31 -9.82
CA TYR A 98 12.55 6.25 -9.04
C TYR A 98 12.44 4.87 -9.70
N VAL A 99 11.81 4.73 -10.87
CA VAL A 99 11.59 3.44 -11.53
C VAL A 99 12.01 3.52 -13.00
N ARG A 100 12.37 2.39 -13.61
CA ARG A 100 12.70 2.34 -15.04
C ARG A 100 11.45 2.52 -15.90
N THR A 101 10.42 1.73 -15.60
CA THR A 101 9.12 1.80 -16.26
C THR A 101 8.02 1.72 -15.20
N LEU A 102 6.96 2.49 -15.36
CA LEU A 102 5.78 2.44 -14.50
C LEU A 102 4.56 1.98 -15.30
N HIS A 103 4.11 0.75 -15.05
CA HIS A 103 2.88 0.19 -15.61
C HIS A 103 1.74 0.45 -14.62
N LEU A 104 0.83 1.35 -14.97
CA LEU A 104 -0.30 1.71 -14.12
C LEU A 104 -1.55 0.94 -14.56
N HIS A 105 -2.19 0.27 -13.60
CA HIS A 105 -3.49 -0.37 -13.77
C HIS A 105 -4.45 0.13 -12.71
N THR A 106 -5.62 0.58 -13.11
CA THR A 106 -6.68 0.98 -12.17
C THR A 106 -7.58 -0.22 -11.90
N LEU A 107 -7.91 -0.44 -10.64
CA LEU A 107 -8.85 -1.45 -10.17
C LEU A 107 -10.05 -0.76 -9.53
N ASP A 108 -11.25 -1.24 -9.85
CA ASP A 108 -12.48 -0.72 -9.24
C ASP A 108 -12.66 -1.25 -7.82
N SER A 109 -11.98 -0.61 -6.88
CA SER A 109 -11.93 -0.96 -5.46
C SER A 109 -11.51 0.24 -4.64
N ASP A 110 -11.75 0.17 -3.33
CA ASP A 110 -11.03 0.98 -2.36
C ASP A 110 -9.76 0.26 -1.91
N HIS A 111 -8.90 0.95 -1.16
CA HIS A 111 -7.63 0.38 -0.71
C HIS A 111 -7.82 -0.83 0.21
N HIS A 112 -8.91 -0.88 1.00
CA HIS A 112 -9.18 -1.95 1.95
C HIS A 112 -9.64 -3.24 1.25
N SER A 113 -10.46 -3.10 0.21
CA SER A 113 -11.08 -4.21 -0.52
C SER A 113 -10.22 -4.73 -1.66
N MET A 114 -9.21 -3.98 -2.11
CA MET A 114 -8.34 -4.31 -3.25
C MET A 114 -7.76 -5.73 -3.21
N LEU A 115 -7.37 -6.24 -2.03
CA LEU A 115 -6.81 -7.60 -1.90
C LEU A 115 -7.86 -8.68 -1.57
N SER A 116 -9.14 -8.35 -1.64
CA SER A 116 -10.21 -9.30 -1.38
C SER A 116 -10.31 -10.38 -2.47
N ALA A 117 -11.04 -11.46 -2.14
CA ALA A 117 -11.32 -12.54 -3.08
C ALA A 117 -11.99 -12.06 -4.39
N ALA A 118 -12.72 -10.94 -4.37
CA ALA A 118 -13.38 -10.38 -5.54
C ALA A 118 -12.40 -9.90 -6.62
N HIS A 119 -11.18 -9.51 -6.24
CA HIS A 119 -10.18 -8.96 -7.16
C HIS A 119 -8.93 -9.83 -7.33
N SER A 120 -8.81 -10.92 -6.56
CA SER A 120 -7.62 -11.77 -6.55
C SER A 120 -7.30 -12.35 -7.93
N ALA A 121 -8.29 -12.80 -8.69
CA ALA A 121 -8.11 -13.34 -10.04
C ALA A 121 -7.50 -12.30 -11.00
N THR A 122 -8.03 -11.06 -10.96
CA THR A 122 -7.51 -9.94 -11.76
C THR A 122 -6.08 -9.60 -11.37
N LEU A 123 -5.78 -9.49 -10.07
CA LEU A 123 -4.43 -9.22 -9.57
C LEU A 123 -3.44 -10.31 -10.00
N CYS A 124 -3.83 -11.59 -9.89
CA CYS A 124 -3.02 -12.72 -10.34
C CYS A 124 -2.73 -12.65 -11.84
N ALA A 125 -3.73 -12.32 -12.66
CA ALA A 125 -3.54 -12.16 -14.11
C ALA A 125 -2.55 -11.04 -14.44
N LEU A 126 -2.65 -9.88 -13.77
CA LEU A 126 -1.71 -8.77 -13.94
C LEU A 126 -0.29 -9.16 -13.54
N LEU A 127 -0.12 -9.86 -12.43
CA LEU A 127 1.18 -10.34 -11.97
C LEU A 127 1.80 -11.37 -12.94
N HIS A 128 1.01 -12.31 -13.43
CA HIS A 128 1.48 -13.27 -14.43
C HIS A 128 1.91 -12.57 -15.73
N GLN A 129 1.12 -11.61 -16.22
CA GLN A 129 1.46 -10.85 -17.41
C GLN A 129 2.77 -10.06 -17.23
N ALA A 130 2.94 -9.37 -16.10
CA ALA A 130 4.16 -8.64 -15.80
C ALA A 130 5.38 -9.58 -15.72
N SER A 131 5.22 -10.73 -15.06
CA SER A 131 6.30 -11.71 -14.89
C SER A 131 6.72 -12.36 -16.22
N ALA A 132 5.76 -12.65 -17.10
CA ALA A 132 6.04 -13.20 -18.43
C ALA A 132 6.84 -12.23 -19.31
N GLN A 133 6.56 -10.92 -19.21
CA GLN A 133 7.30 -9.89 -19.93
C GLN A 133 8.76 -9.78 -19.47
N VAL A 134 9.03 -9.97 -18.17
CA VAL A 134 10.40 -10.03 -17.64
C VAL A 134 11.14 -11.26 -18.21
N ALA A 135 10.50 -12.44 -18.17
CA ALA A 135 11.11 -13.67 -18.67
C ALA A 135 11.50 -13.58 -20.16
N LEU A 136 10.66 -12.94 -20.99
CA LEU A 136 10.95 -12.73 -22.41
C LEU A 136 12.14 -11.78 -22.64
N ARG A 137 12.27 -10.72 -21.82
CA ARG A 137 13.40 -9.79 -21.91
C ARG A 137 14.72 -10.46 -21.54
N ASP A 138 14.72 -11.24 -20.46
CA ASP A 138 15.93 -11.96 -20.03
C ASP A 138 16.36 -13.00 -21.07
N ALA A 139 15.40 -13.72 -21.67
CA ALA A 139 15.67 -14.65 -22.76
C ALA A 139 16.22 -13.95 -24.02
N SER A 140 15.69 -12.76 -24.37
CA SER A 140 16.18 -11.97 -25.50
C SER A 140 17.59 -11.41 -25.27
N ILE A 141 17.95 -11.07 -24.03
CA ILE A 141 19.31 -10.64 -23.67
C ILE A 141 20.27 -11.83 -23.79
N ALA A 142 19.86 -13.01 -23.31
CA ALA A 142 20.65 -14.23 -23.44
C ALA A 142 20.90 -14.58 -24.92
N SER A 143 19.88 -14.53 -25.78
CA SER A 143 20.05 -14.86 -27.20
C SER A 143 20.87 -13.84 -27.99
N ALA A 144 20.92 -12.58 -27.55
CA ALA A 144 21.72 -11.53 -28.19
C ALA A 144 23.23 -11.69 -27.91
N ASN A 145 23.61 -12.26 -26.76
CA ASN A 145 25.00 -12.51 -26.40
C ASN A 145 25.61 -13.74 -27.10
N ASP A 146 24.79 -14.67 -27.57
CA ASP A 146 25.25 -15.83 -28.37
C ASP A 146 25.57 -15.47 -29.84
N GLY A 147 25.35 -14.21 -30.23
CA GLY A 147 25.59 -13.69 -31.58
C GLY A 147 26.92 -12.96 -31.77
N VAL A 148 27.99 -13.30 -31.04
CA VAL A 148 29.33 -12.82 -31.40
C VAL A 148 29.76 -13.53 -32.69
N ALA A 149 29.48 -12.88 -33.80
CA ALA A 149 30.02 -13.21 -35.11
C ALA A 149 31.55 -13.17 -35.04
N GLU A 150 32.17 -14.34 -35.21
CA GLU A 150 33.57 -14.45 -35.60
C GLU A 150 33.74 -13.68 -36.93
N TYR A 151 34.35 -12.51 -36.86
CA TYR A 151 34.91 -11.82 -38.00
C TYR A 151 36.42 -12.01 -38.00
N ALA A 152 36.89 -12.65 -39.08
CA ALA A 152 38.24 -12.79 -39.61
C ALA A 152 39.16 -13.83 -38.95
#